data_AF-D8U516-F1
#
_entry.id   AF-D8U516-F1
#
_cell.length_a   1.000
_cell.length_b   1.000
_cell.length_c   1.000
_cell.angle_alpha   90.00
_cell.angle_beta   90.00
_cell.angle_gamma   90.00
#
_symmetry.space_group_name_H-M   'P 1'
#
loop_
_entity.id
_entity.type
_entity.pdbx_description
1 polymer ?
#
loop_
_entity_poly.entity_id
_entity_poly.type
_entity_poly.pdbx_seq_one_letter_code
_entity_poly.pdbx_strand_id
1 'polypeptide(L)'
;MTRAFVQRFTRDNTVLITAMDKLVWKTFGPSYVENIQAANITYWLIAALDPETSLTLGELGITNCFNAPTERLKYTGTDANYHWGSHHWSQTTWNKVHIVKAVYEMGFHVIHSDADVVWFRDPLQFFLSQLTGPAHIIISVDALSTHNPPGEVDVEFASNPYTNINTGIYFVRQWPGGLAFFNDVWLPMQDKNIGHDQDGFNWVVRGGFFRQEIPGYAYIPPDTSLRVFYAAYSNSTAVAFLPPSMFGNTYTYVNARLWQRLNHTLYAVHWVWGGRTMESKRQDMRDAMKFHDEPEYYSSPYLLTFDVDQIPMPQDYNSWSDTEEMIRFHVTAANHQLQQAYYAFAAALIANRTLVIPRFLCYCSKNWYQTQRCRINEETVTVFPFTCSLSQLLRSKRLSNGFALPPKNLEYAGHKVFIREYSFLENPKVPDLIKTSFLEIVPSDSPRNHGPLQPDQLVLSEGPATRGYGRRITVPPQLSDRELWAVLQRYPRARIVHLPSPTRVLSGFSRISTWGQFDDEIQKVVAYWCCRTPPDMRAMNLTDKIQLVALPPNRYRNLPEIKNSNYLHQLGPFTRPQ
;
A
#
# COMPACT_ATOMS: atom_id res chain seq x y z
N MET A 1 -35.22 -1.67 0.76
CA MET A 1 -34.56 -3.00 0.78
C MET A 1 -35.49 -4.01 1.47
N THR A 2 -35.67 -5.21 0.92
CA THR A 2 -36.51 -6.28 1.53
C THR A 2 -35.69 -7.54 1.79
N ARG A 3 -36.13 -8.39 2.73
CA ARG A 3 -35.50 -9.70 3.00
C ARG A 3 -35.42 -10.57 1.75
N ALA A 4 -36.49 -10.62 0.96
CA ALA A 4 -36.57 -11.40 -0.27
C ALA A 4 -35.57 -10.92 -1.34
N PHE A 5 -35.24 -9.63 -1.36
CA PHE A 5 -34.19 -9.10 -2.23
C PHE A 5 -32.81 -9.58 -1.77
N VAL A 6 -32.47 -9.38 -0.49
CA VAL A 6 -31.15 -9.77 0.06
C VAL A 6 -30.92 -11.27 -0.07
N GLN A 7 -31.94 -12.10 0.13
CA GLN A 7 -31.86 -13.56 0.00
C GLN A 7 -31.29 -14.02 -1.35
N ARG A 8 -31.51 -13.27 -2.44
CA ARG A 8 -31.01 -13.60 -3.79
C ARG A 8 -29.49 -13.55 -3.87
N PHE A 9 -28.85 -12.82 -2.98
CA PHE A 9 -27.40 -12.59 -2.92
C PHE A 9 -26.80 -13.20 -1.66
N THR A 10 -27.40 -14.27 -1.14
CA THR A 10 -26.91 -14.99 0.03
C THR A 10 -26.49 -16.40 -0.34
N ARG A 11 -25.55 -16.95 0.44
CA ARG A 11 -25.17 -18.36 0.39
C ARG A 11 -25.04 -18.86 1.83
N ASP A 12 -25.67 -19.99 2.15
CA ASP A 12 -25.70 -20.55 3.51
C ASP A 12 -26.13 -19.50 4.56
N ASN A 13 -27.22 -18.78 4.25
CA ASN A 13 -27.77 -17.68 5.05
C ASN A 13 -26.77 -16.53 5.34
N THR A 14 -25.67 -16.45 4.58
CA THR A 14 -24.59 -15.47 4.75
C THR A 14 -24.53 -14.52 3.55
N VAL A 15 -24.30 -13.23 3.82
CA VAL A 15 -24.11 -12.21 2.79
C VAL A 15 -22.91 -11.33 3.12
N LEU A 16 -22.11 -11.01 2.12
CA LEU A 16 -21.00 -10.06 2.19
C LEU A 16 -21.48 -8.67 1.79
N ILE A 17 -21.33 -7.70 2.66
CA ILE A 17 -21.82 -6.34 2.49
C ILE A 17 -20.65 -5.37 2.51
N THR A 18 -20.71 -4.39 1.62
CA THR A 18 -19.91 -3.17 1.69
C THR A 18 -20.82 -1.96 1.55
N ALA A 19 -20.38 -0.80 2.03
CA ALA A 19 -21.10 0.46 1.89
C ALA A 19 -20.20 1.47 1.20
N MET A 20 -20.70 2.11 0.14
CA MET A 20 -19.92 3.06 -0.66
C MET A 20 -20.71 4.33 -0.91
N ASP A 21 -20.04 5.47 -0.74
CA ASP A 21 -20.41 6.73 -1.33
C ASP A 21 -19.65 6.93 -2.65
N LYS A 22 -19.95 8.02 -3.36
CA LYS A 22 -19.36 8.33 -4.66
C LYS A 22 -17.84 8.47 -4.65
N LEU A 23 -17.26 8.94 -3.55
CA LEU A 23 -15.81 9.17 -3.44
C LEU A 23 -15.09 7.82 -3.28
N VAL A 24 -15.66 6.95 -2.45
CA VAL A 24 -15.18 5.58 -2.27
C VAL A 24 -15.38 4.77 -3.54
N TRP A 25 -16.55 4.85 -4.17
CA TRP A 25 -16.86 4.17 -5.43
C TRP A 25 -15.86 4.53 -6.53
N LYS A 26 -15.65 5.83 -6.77
CA LYS A 26 -14.70 6.31 -7.79
C LYS A 26 -13.26 5.83 -7.55
N THR A 27 -12.89 5.58 -6.30
CA THR A 27 -11.52 5.21 -5.94
C THR A 27 -11.30 3.70 -5.93
N PHE A 28 -12.23 2.93 -5.38
CA PHE A 28 -12.06 1.50 -5.12
C PHE A 28 -13.19 0.62 -5.68
N GLY A 29 -14.34 1.18 -6.05
CA GLY A 29 -15.53 0.44 -6.50
C GLY A 29 -15.25 -0.55 -7.64
N PRO A 30 -14.69 -0.12 -8.79
CA PRO A 30 -14.35 -1.02 -9.89
C PRO A 30 -13.36 -2.13 -9.46
N SER A 31 -12.33 -1.77 -8.68
CA SER A 31 -11.36 -2.75 -8.16
C SER A 31 -12.05 -3.77 -7.24
N TYR A 32 -12.93 -3.31 -6.36
CA TYR A 32 -13.65 -4.17 -5.42
C TYR A 32 -14.52 -5.20 -6.16
N VAL A 33 -15.30 -4.75 -7.16
CA VAL A 33 -16.17 -5.62 -7.96
C VAL A 33 -15.33 -6.65 -8.75
N GLU A 34 -14.28 -6.21 -9.45
CA GLU A 34 -13.40 -7.12 -10.21
C GLU A 34 -12.77 -8.18 -9.30
N ASN A 35 -12.27 -7.80 -8.12
CA ASN A 35 -11.60 -8.73 -7.21
C ASN A 35 -12.56 -9.71 -6.56
N ILE A 36 -13.76 -9.27 -6.16
CA ILE A 36 -14.79 -10.17 -5.63
C ILE A 36 -15.23 -11.21 -6.67
N GLN A 37 -15.45 -10.77 -7.91
CA GLN A 37 -15.80 -11.67 -9.01
C GLN A 37 -14.64 -12.64 -9.32
N ALA A 38 -13.41 -12.15 -9.39
CA ALA A 38 -12.23 -12.99 -9.60
C ALA A 38 -11.98 -14.01 -8.47
N ALA A 39 -12.42 -13.71 -7.25
CA ALA A 39 -12.40 -14.63 -6.12
C ALA A 39 -13.57 -15.63 -6.10
N ASN A 40 -14.47 -15.58 -7.09
CA ASN A 40 -15.70 -16.38 -7.19
C ASN A 40 -16.68 -16.19 -6.02
N ILE A 41 -16.68 -15.01 -5.40
CA ILE A 41 -17.63 -14.68 -4.34
C ILE A 41 -18.94 -14.22 -5.00
N THR A 42 -20.02 -14.95 -4.78
CA THR A 42 -21.35 -14.69 -5.41
C THR A 42 -22.37 -14.07 -4.47
N TYR A 43 -22.12 -14.10 -3.16
CA TYR A 43 -23.06 -13.73 -2.12
C TYR A 43 -22.79 -12.31 -1.56
N TRP A 44 -22.68 -11.32 -2.45
CA TRP A 44 -22.30 -9.95 -2.06
C TRP A 44 -23.29 -8.88 -2.51
N LEU A 45 -23.33 -7.77 -1.75
CA LEU A 45 -24.09 -6.57 -2.06
C LEU A 45 -23.31 -5.29 -1.72
N ILE A 46 -23.54 -4.25 -2.52
CA ILE A 46 -23.11 -2.87 -2.27
C ILE A 46 -24.30 -2.04 -1.81
N ALA A 47 -24.18 -1.44 -0.63
CA ALA A 47 -25.10 -0.41 -0.18
C ALA A 47 -24.64 0.95 -0.72
N ALA A 48 -25.39 1.52 -1.66
CA ALA A 48 -25.17 2.86 -2.18
C ALA A 48 -25.60 3.90 -1.14
N LEU A 49 -24.65 4.67 -0.62
CA LEU A 49 -24.90 5.68 0.42
C LEU A 49 -25.44 7.00 -0.12
N ASP A 50 -25.37 7.21 -1.44
CA ASP A 50 -25.86 8.41 -2.12
C ASP A 50 -26.47 8.09 -3.50
N PRO A 51 -27.28 9.01 -4.07
CA PRO A 51 -27.92 8.81 -5.37
C PRO A 51 -26.93 8.67 -6.54
N GLU A 52 -25.77 9.33 -6.48
CA GLU A 52 -24.77 9.30 -7.56
C GLU A 52 -24.17 7.90 -7.69
N THR A 53 -23.86 7.27 -6.55
CA THR A 53 -23.43 5.87 -6.46
C THR A 53 -24.50 4.92 -6.97
N SER A 54 -25.77 5.14 -6.59
CA SER A 54 -26.90 4.33 -7.07
C SER A 54 -27.05 4.38 -8.60
N LEU A 55 -27.00 5.58 -9.18
CA LEU A 55 -27.10 5.76 -10.63
C LEU A 55 -25.93 5.11 -11.34
N THR A 56 -24.71 5.33 -10.86
CA THR A 56 -23.49 4.76 -11.45
C THR A 56 -23.52 3.23 -11.44
N LEU A 57 -23.94 2.61 -10.33
CA LEU A 57 -24.11 1.15 -10.25
C LEU A 57 -25.13 0.63 -11.27
N GLY A 58 -26.25 1.34 -11.43
CA GLY A 58 -27.28 1.01 -12.42
C GLY A 58 -26.80 1.14 -13.87
N GLU A 59 -26.08 2.22 -14.20
CA GLU A 59 -25.49 2.45 -15.52
C GLU A 59 -24.48 1.38 -15.91
N LEU A 60 -23.73 0.86 -14.93
CA LEU A 60 -22.78 -0.23 -15.11
C LEU A 60 -23.43 -1.63 -15.09
N GLY A 61 -24.76 -1.71 -14.92
CA GLY A 61 -25.49 -2.98 -14.88
C GLY A 61 -25.20 -3.83 -13.64
N ILE A 62 -24.67 -3.23 -12.57
CA ILE A 62 -24.34 -3.94 -11.33
C ILE A 62 -25.64 -4.15 -10.54
N THR A 63 -26.18 -5.37 -10.59
CA THR A 63 -27.43 -5.72 -9.89
C THR A 63 -27.25 -6.06 -8.41
N ASN A 64 -26.00 -6.30 -8.00
CA ASN A 64 -25.60 -6.64 -6.62
C ASN A 64 -25.54 -5.39 -5.73
N CYS A 65 -26.58 -4.55 -5.76
CA CYS A 65 -26.61 -3.32 -4.98
C CYS A 65 -28.01 -2.91 -4.54
N PHE A 66 -28.07 -2.05 -3.53
CA PHE A 66 -29.31 -1.41 -3.10
C PHE A 66 -29.03 -0.01 -2.55
N ASN A 67 -30.06 0.84 -2.54
CA ASN A 67 -29.99 2.14 -1.90
C ASN A 67 -30.04 1.98 -0.40
N ALA A 68 -29.05 2.54 0.29
CA ALA A 68 -29.02 2.58 1.73
C ALA A 68 -30.33 3.20 2.27
N PRO A 69 -30.94 2.61 3.31
CA PRO A 69 -32.13 3.17 3.95
C PRO A 69 -31.75 4.48 4.65
N THR A 70 -31.97 5.62 3.98
CA THR A 70 -31.52 6.94 4.42
C THR A 70 -32.11 7.33 5.77
N GLU A 71 -33.32 6.85 6.09
CA GLU A 71 -33.97 7.02 7.39
C GLU A 71 -33.23 6.36 8.55
N ARG A 72 -32.32 5.42 8.25
CA ARG A 72 -31.48 4.73 9.24
C ARG A 72 -30.06 5.32 9.34
N LEU A 73 -29.69 6.22 8.44
CA LEU A 73 -28.36 6.84 8.44
C LEU A 73 -28.41 8.12 9.26
N LYS A 74 -27.53 8.25 10.26
CA LYS A 74 -27.40 9.49 11.04
C LYS A 74 -26.67 10.60 10.28
N TYR A 75 -25.87 10.23 9.28
CA TYR A 75 -25.09 11.18 8.48
C TYR A 75 -25.33 10.94 6.99
N THR A 76 -25.84 11.96 6.31
CA THR A 76 -26.22 11.92 4.90
C THR A 76 -25.21 12.60 3.97
N GLY A 77 -24.07 13.07 4.50
CA GLY A 77 -22.92 13.54 3.71
C GLY A 77 -23.13 14.83 2.91
N THR A 78 -22.48 15.92 3.30
CA THR A 78 -22.39 17.16 2.48
C THR A 78 -20.96 17.62 2.20
N ASP A 79 -19.95 16.97 2.79
CA ASP A 79 -18.56 17.38 2.69
C ASP A 79 -17.89 16.86 1.40
N ALA A 80 -17.18 17.75 0.70
CA ALA A 80 -16.54 17.43 -0.57
C ALA A 80 -15.24 16.59 -0.44
N ASN A 81 -14.71 16.37 0.77
CA ASN A 81 -13.40 15.77 1.00
C ASN A 81 -13.46 14.55 1.93
N TYR A 82 -13.08 13.38 1.42
CA TYR A 82 -12.90 12.14 2.19
C TYR A 82 -11.41 11.91 2.50
N HIS A 83 -11.02 12.00 3.77
CA HIS A 83 -9.67 11.62 4.22
C HIS A 83 -9.69 11.03 5.63
N TRP A 84 -8.70 10.18 5.94
CA TRP A 84 -8.56 9.56 7.25
C TRP A 84 -8.61 10.60 8.38
N GLY A 85 -9.42 10.32 9.41
CA GLY A 85 -9.63 11.19 10.56
C GLY A 85 -10.56 12.40 10.35
N SER A 86 -11.17 12.58 9.16
CA SER A 86 -12.16 13.66 8.95
C SER A 86 -13.52 13.35 9.59
N HIS A 87 -14.34 14.38 9.82
CA HIS A 87 -15.72 14.22 10.30
C HIS A 87 -16.58 13.40 9.32
N HIS A 88 -16.43 13.66 8.02
CA HIS A 88 -17.08 12.87 6.97
C HIS A 88 -16.67 11.40 7.04
N TRP A 89 -15.36 11.12 7.16
CA TRP A 89 -14.86 9.75 7.31
C TRP A 89 -15.40 9.07 8.57
N SER A 90 -15.32 9.73 9.74
CA SER A 90 -15.76 9.13 11.01
C SER A 90 -17.25 8.81 11.01
N GLN A 91 -18.10 9.69 10.46
CA GLN A 91 -19.54 9.43 10.39
C GLN A 91 -19.91 8.40 9.31
N THR A 92 -19.25 8.42 8.15
CA THR A 92 -19.45 7.40 7.10
C THR A 92 -19.06 6.00 7.59
N THR A 93 -18.06 5.87 8.46
CA THR A 93 -17.74 4.55 9.05
C THR A 93 -18.88 3.99 9.91
N TRP A 94 -19.64 4.84 10.61
CA TRP A 94 -20.82 4.38 11.35
C TRP A 94 -21.98 3.97 10.43
N ASN A 95 -22.12 4.59 9.25
CA ASN A 95 -23.11 4.18 8.26
C ASN A 95 -22.96 2.70 7.89
N LYS A 96 -21.73 2.18 7.79
CA LYS A 96 -21.50 0.75 7.50
C LYS A 96 -22.09 -0.17 8.58
N VAL A 97 -22.01 0.23 9.85
CA VAL A 97 -22.60 -0.53 10.98
C VAL A 97 -24.12 -0.51 10.91
N HIS A 98 -24.74 0.65 10.58
CA HIS A 98 -26.18 0.76 10.38
C HIS A 98 -26.67 -0.13 9.23
N ILE A 99 -25.92 -0.21 8.12
CA ILE A 99 -26.22 -1.09 7.00
C ILE A 99 -26.11 -2.57 7.41
N VAL A 100 -25.01 -2.95 8.07
CA VAL A 100 -24.83 -4.32 8.55
C VAL A 100 -25.97 -4.73 9.48
N LYS A 101 -26.36 -3.86 10.42
CA LYS A 101 -27.52 -4.07 11.28
C LYS A 101 -28.81 -4.25 10.47
N ALA A 102 -29.06 -3.40 9.48
CA ALA A 102 -30.29 -3.48 8.68
C ALA A 102 -30.41 -4.81 7.91
N VAL A 103 -29.29 -5.37 7.46
CA VAL A 103 -29.24 -6.70 6.84
C VAL A 103 -29.37 -7.80 7.90
N TYR A 104 -28.69 -7.64 9.03
CA TYR A 104 -28.72 -8.57 10.15
C TYR A 104 -30.13 -8.72 10.74
N GLU A 105 -30.91 -7.64 10.82
CA GLU A 105 -32.34 -7.63 11.22
C GLU A 105 -33.22 -8.55 10.35
N MET A 106 -32.79 -8.86 9.13
CA MET A 106 -33.50 -9.75 8.21
C MET A 106 -33.20 -11.24 8.44
N GLY A 107 -32.34 -11.57 9.43
CA GLY A 107 -32.01 -12.94 9.82
C GLY A 107 -30.80 -13.54 9.10
N PHE A 108 -29.95 -12.73 8.46
CA PHE A 108 -28.75 -13.19 7.76
C PHE A 108 -27.49 -13.08 8.61
N HIS A 109 -26.55 -14.02 8.47
CA HIS A 109 -25.17 -13.80 8.88
C HIS A 109 -24.55 -12.76 7.94
N VAL A 110 -23.74 -11.85 8.47
CA VAL A 110 -23.20 -10.74 7.68
C VAL A 110 -21.68 -10.73 7.76
N ILE A 111 -21.02 -10.75 6.60
CA ILE A 111 -19.61 -10.39 6.46
C ILE A 111 -19.57 -8.94 5.99
N HIS A 112 -18.97 -8.06 6.77
CA HIS A 112 -18.64 -6.71 6.32
C HIS A 112 -17.26 -6.70 5.65
N SER A 113 -17.14 -5.91 4.58
CA SER A 113 -15.87 -5.60 3.92
C SER A 113 -15.83 -4.11 3.57
N ASP A 114 -14.77 -3.42 4.00
CA ASP A 114 -14.45 -2.10 3.46
C ASP A 114 -14.10 -2.21 1.96
N ALA A 115 -14.26 -1.11 1.22
CA ALA A 115 -14.07 -1.07 -0.24
C ALA A 115 -12.61 -1.22 -0.67
N ASP A 116 -11.67 -0.87 0.21
CA ASP A 116 -10.22 -1.02 0.04
C ASP A 116 -9.71 -2.35 0.64
N VAL A 117 -10.54 -3.38 0.60
CA VAL A 117 -10.17 -4.77 0.82
C VAL A 117 -10.11 -5.48 -0.53
N VAL A 118 -9.06 -6.26 -0.74
CA VAL A 118 -8.97 -7.19 -1.88
C VAL A 118 -9.17 -8.61 -1.40
N TRP A 119 -10.16 -9.28 -1.96
CA TRP A 119 -10.39 -10.71 -1.77
C TRP A 119 -9.57 -11.51 -2.77
N PHE A 120 -8.72 -12.41 -2.26
CA PHE A 120 -7.88 -13.33 -3.06
C PHE A 120 -8.54 -14.70 -3.21
N ARG A 121 -9.48 -15.05 -2.30
CA ARG A 121 -10.21 -16.32 -2.29
C ARG A 121 -11.55 -16.16 -1.57
N ASP A 122 -12.55 -16.94 -1.98
CA ASP A 122 -13.83 -17.07 -1.27
C ASP A 122 -13.62 -17.54 0.20
N PRO A 123 -13.99 -16.73 1.20
CA PRO A 123 -13.81 -17.05 2.61
C PRO A 123 -15.00 -17.80 3.23
N LEU A 124 -16.05 -18.13 2.47
CA LEU A 124 -17.30 -18.61 3.05
C LEU A 124 -17.10 -19.81 3.97
N GLN A 125 -16.34 -20.81 3.52
CA GLN A 125 -16.10 -22.03 4.31
C GLN A 125 -15.34 -21.76 5.60
N PHE A 126 -14.42 -20.77 5.60
CA PHE A 126 -13.74 -20.33 6.82
C PHE A 126 -14.74 -19.76 7.84
N PHE A 127 -15.74 -18.98 7.41
CA PHE A 127 -16.74 -18.43 8.33
C PHE A 127 -17.79 -19.45 8.76
N LEU A 128 -18.22 -20.34 7.85
CA LEU A 128 -19.21 -21.38 8.16
C LEU A 128 -18.69 -22.36 9.21
N SER A 129 -17.39 -22.70 9.20
CA SER A 129 -16.81 -23.57 10.22
C SER A 129 -16.88 -22.99 11.64
N GLN A 130 -17.11 -21.69 11.76
CA GLN A 130 -17.16 -20.97 13.04
C GLN A 130 -18.59 -20.89 13.61
N LEU A 131 -19.60 -21.29 12.84
CA LEU A 131 -21.00 -21.25 13.29
C LEU A 131 -21.26 -22.19 14.46
N THR A 132 -20.55 -23.31 14.54
CA THR A 132 -20.62 -24.28 15.64
C THR A 132 -19.76 -23.88 16.85
N GLY A 133 -18.88 -22.88 16.69
CA GLY A 133 -18.00 -22.39 17.75
C GLY A 133 -18.67 -21.40 18.69
N PRO A 134 -17.95 -20.89 19.70
CA PRO A 134 -18.48 -19.92 20.65
C PRO A 134 -18.56 -18.49 20.10
N ALA A 135 -17.79 -18.16 19.06
CA ALA A 135 -17.65 -16.80 18.53
C ALA A 135 -18.95 -16.26 17.91
N HIS A 136 -19.40 -15.09 18.35
CA HIS A 136 -20.51 -14.37 17.74
C HIS A 136 -20.03 -13.39 16.67
N ILE A 137 -18.91 -12.73 16.95
CA ILE A 137 -18.27 -11.76 16.06
C ILE A 137 -16.83 -12.22 15.81
N ILE A 138 -16.43 -12.24 14.55
CA ILE A 138 -15.06 -12.56 14.15
C ILE A 138 -14.53 -11.36 13.37
N ILE A 139 -13.50 -10.70 13.87
CA ILE A 139 -13.12 -9.37 13.38
C ILE A 139 -11.62 -9.27 13.09
N SER A 140 -11.25 -8.51 12.05
CA SER A 140 -9.85 -8.24 11.73
C SER A 140 -9.16 -7.43 12.83
N VAL A 141 -7.84 -7.49 12.85
CA VAL A 141 -7.00 -6.78 13.82
C VAL A 141 -5.87 -6.05 13.12
N ASP A 142 -5.36 -5.01 13.76
CA ASP A 142 -4.14 -4.30 13.37
C ASP A 142 -2.87 -5.04 13.87
N ALA A 143 -2.99 -6.32 14.24
CA ALA A 143 -1.85 -7.15 14.58
C ALA A 143 -1.01 -7.50 13.34
N LEU A 144 0.30 -7.67 13.57
CA LEU A 144 1.30 -7.87 12.52
C LEU A 144 1.91 -9.27 12.58
N SER A 145 1.43 -10.12 13.48
CA SER A 145 1.83 -11.49 13.69
C SER A 145 0.60 -12.34 13.98
N THR A 146 0.76 -13.65 13.92
CA THR A 146 -0.26 -14.64 14.27
C THR A 146 0.39 -15.68 15.17
N HIS A 147 -0.41 -16.26 16.06
CA HIS A 147 -0.03 -17.38 16.91
C HIS A 147 -0.52 -18.72 16.37
N ASN A 148 -1.23 -18.70 15.22
CA ASN A 148 -1.64 -19.93 14.56
C ASN A 148 -0.41 -20.67 14.03
N PRO A 149 -0.27 -21.98 14.28
CA PRO A 149 0.81 -22.79 13.72
C PRO A 149 0.75 -22.84 12.19
N PRO A 150 1.89 -23.03 11.50
CA PRO A 150 1.92 -23.12 10.05
C PRO A 150 0.92 -24.14 9.47
N GLY A 151 0.21 -23.73 8.43
CA GLY A 151 -0.82 -24.53 7.74
C GLY A 151 -2.17 -24.63 8.43
N GLU A 152 -2.32 -24.12 9.66
CA GLU A 152 -3.62 -24.13 10.35
C GLU A 152 -4.62 -23.20 9.65
N VAL A 153 -5.90 -23.57 9.62
CA VAL A 153 -6.99 -22.74 9.10
C VAL A 153 -8.08 -22.65 10.15
N ASP A 154 -7.97 -21.65 11.03
CA ASP A 154 -8.94 -21.36 12.08
C ASP A 154 -8.82 -19.89 12.52
N VAL A 155 -9.69 -19.40 13.39
CA VAL A 155 -9.57 -18.07 14.01
C VAL A 155 -8.27 -17.95 14.82
N GLU A 156 -7.86 -16.71 15.10
CA GLU A 156 -6.57 -16.42 15.76
C GLU A 156 -6.52 -17.02 17.16
N PHE A 157 -5.48 -17.83 17.41
CA PHE A 157 -5.27 -18.53 18.67
C PHE A 157 -5.15 -17.58 19.86
N ALA A 158 -4.46 -16.45 19.70
CA ALA A 158 -4.23 -15.48 20.78
C ALA A 158 -5.29 -14.36 20.82
N SER A 159 -6.56 -14.67 20.56
CA SER A 159 -7.65 -13.69 20.65
C SER A 159 -7.74 -13.10 22.07
N ASN A 160 -7.60 -11.77 22.18
CA ASN A 160 -7.56 -11.06 23.47
C ASN A 160 -8.11 -9.62 23.34
N PRO A 161 -8.65 -9.04 24.41
CA PRO A 161 -9.27 -7.70 24.32
C PRO A 161 -8.25 -6.57 24.10
N TYR A 162 -6.95 -6.79 24.32
CA TYR A 162 -5.92 -5.73 24.28
C TYR A 162 -5.35 -5.48 22.88
N THR A 163 -5.60 -6.38 21.94
CA THR A 163 -5.15 -6.24 20.55
C THR A 163 -6.03 -5.25 19.81
N ASN A 164 -5.43 -4.29 19.10
CA ASN A 164 -6.18 -3.27 18.37
C ASN A 164 -7.00 -3.91 17.25
N ILE A 165 -8.31 -3.71 17.34
CA ILE A 165 -9.28 -4.21 16.39
C ILE A 165 -9.29 -3.33 15.15
N ASN A 166 -9.48 -3.95 13.99
CA ASN A 166 -9.71 -3.28 12.72
C ASN A 166 -11.12 -3.65 12.20
N THR A 167 -11.99 -2.69 11.91
CA THR A 167 -13.36 -2.97 11.42
C THR A 167 -13.47 -3.05 9.90
N GLY A 168 -12.35 -3.19 9.18
CA GLY A 168 -12.35 -3.32 7.72
C GLY A 168 -12.92 -4.65 7.23
N ILE A 169 -12.76 -5.71 8.01
CA ILE A 169 -13.39 -7.01 7.76
C ILE A 169 -13.94 -7.55 9.07
N TYR A 170 -15.22 -7.90 9.11
CA TYR A 170 -15.78 -8.63 10.24
C TYR A 170 -16.97 -9.48 9.85
N PHE A 171 -17.14 -10.60 10.54
CA PHE A 171 -18.29 -11.47 10.42
C PHE A 171 -19.13 -11.39 11.69
N VAL A 172 -20.44 -11.28 11.51
CA VAL A 172 -21.43 -11.30 12.57
C VAL A 172 -22.40 -12.45 12.29
N ARG A 173 -22.32 -13.51 13.08
CA ARG A 173 -23.27 -14.63 12.95
C ARG A 173 -24.62 -14.22 13.52
N GLN A 174 -25.71 -14.86 13.10
CA GLN A 174 -26.99 -14.77 13.81
C GLN A 174 -26.94 -15.45 15.18
N TRP A 175 -27.43 -14.76 16.22
CA TRP A 175 -27.68 -15.32 17.56
C TRP A 175 -28.80 -14.55 18.29
N PRO A 176 -29.42 -15.13 19.34
CA PRO A 176 -30.54 -14.50 20.04
C PRO A 176 -30.27 -13.09 20.58
N GLY A 177 -29.02 -12.79 20.97
CA GLY A 177 -28.63 -11.50 21.53
C GLY A 177 -28.11 -10.48 20.50
N GLY A 178 -28.01 -10.83 19.21
CA GLY A 178 -27.26 -9.99 18.27
C GLY A 178 -27.90 -8.66 17.92
N LEU A 179 -29.24 -8.60 17.88
CA LEU A 179 -29.93 -7.32 17.71
C LEU A 179 -29.76 -6.40 18.91
N ALA A 180 -29.81 -6.96 20.13
CA ALA A 180 -29.54 -6.20 21.35
C ALA A 180 -28.09 -5.69 21.37
N PHE A 181 -27.11 -6.48 20.90
CA PHE A 181 -25.74 -6.02 20.75
C PHE A 181 -25.63 -4.77 19.85
N PHE A 182 -26.28 -4.77 18.69
CA PHE A 182 -26.26 -3.58 17.83
C PHE A 182 -27.00 -2.39 18.44
N ASN A 183 -28.23 -2.60 18.94
CA ASN A 183 -29.10 -1.53 19.43
C ASN A 183 -28.59 -0.89 20.73
N ASP A 184 -28.11 -1.72 21.65
CA ASP A 184 -27.93 -1.33 23.05
C ASP A 184 -26.44 -1.21 23.44
N VAL A 185 -25.54 -1.79 22.63
CA VAL A 185 -24.10 -1.87 22.96
C VAL A 185 -23.24 -1.09 21.97
N TRP A 186 -23.23 -1.43 20.68
CA TRP A 186 -22.27 -0.84 19.73
C TRP A 186 -22.72 0.50 19.14
N LEU A 187 -23.90 0.58 18.51
CA LEU A 187 -24.35 1.83 17.88
C LEU A 187 -24.54 3.00 18.86
N PRO A 188 -24.94 2.80 20.13
CA PRO A 188 -24.99 3.89 21.10
C PRO A 188 -23.64 4.58 21.33
N MET A 189 -22.51 3.93 21.00
CA MET A 189 -21.19 4.56 21.13
C MET A 189 -20.99 5.71 20.13
N GLN A 190 -21.72 5.73 19.01
CA GLN A 190 -21.73 6.86 18.08
C GLN A 190 -22.19 8.14 18.78
N ASP A 191 -23.22 8.06 19.63
CA ASP A 191 -23.79 9.21 20.35
C ASP A 191 -22.92 9.67 21.53
N LYS A 192 -21.97 8.83 21.97
CA LYS A 192 -20.99 9.16 23.02
C LYS A 192 -19.75 9.87 22.48
N ASN A 193 -19.71 10.21 21.19
CA ASN A 193 -18.60 10.89 20.54
C ASN A 193 -17.24 10.16 20.75
N ILE A 194 -17.26 8.83 20.71
CA ILE A 194 -16.08 7.98 20.93
C ILE A 194 -15.07 8.03 19.77
N GLY A 195 -15.45 8.60 18.64
CA GLY A 195 -14.70 8.53 17.38
C GLY A 195 -15.46 7.73 16.33
N HIS A 196 -14.74 6.92 15.57
CA HIS A 196 -15.29 6.08 14.50
C HIS A 196 -15.79 4.72 15.01
N ASP A 197 -16.38 3.91 14.14
CA ASP A 197 -16.99 2.63 14.50
C ASP A 197 -16.00 1.64 15.19
N GLN A 198 -14.75 1.60 14.71
CA GLN A 198 -13.67 0.81 15.30
C GLN A 198 -13.26 1.30 16.69
N ASP A 199 -13.21 2.62 16.94
CA ASP A 199 -13.01 3.15 18.31
C ASP A 199 -14.18 2.75 19.21
N GLY A 200 -15.40 2.81 18.68
CA GLY A 200 -16.60 2.34 19.37
C GLY A 200 -16.54 0.86 19.70
N PHE A 201 -16.09 0.00 18.78
CA PHE A 201 -15.98 -1.43 19.04
C PHE A 201 -14.86 -1.74 20.04
N ASN A 202 -13.69 -1.09 19.92
CA ASN A 202 -12.61 -1.19 20.91
C ASN A 202 -13.09 -0.78 22.31
N TRP A 203 -13.92 0.26 22.41
CA TRP A 203 -14.56 0.64 23.68
C TRP A 203 -15.54 -0.42 24.19
N VAL A 204 -16.38 -0.99 23.32
CA VAL A 204 -17.31 -2.07 23.67
C VAL A 204 -16.58 -3.28 24.25
N VAL A 205 -15.45 -3.67 23.64
CA VAL A 205 -14.71 -4.85 24.07
C VAL A 205 -13.83 -4.61 25.28
N ARG A 206 -13.15 -3.46 25.38
CA ARG A 206 -12.18 -3.18 26.46
C ARG A 206 -12.78 -2.46 27.65
N GLY A 207 -13.96 -1.87 27.50
CA GLY A 207 -14.48 -0.96 28.49
C GLY A 207 -13.65 0.32 28.59
N GLY A 208 -13.60 0.89 29.80
CA GLY A 208 -12.80 2.08 30.06
C GLY A 208 -11.28 1.89 29.81
N PHE A 209 -10.76 0.65 29.74
CA PHE A 209 -9.35 0.40 29.39
C PHE A 209 -8.95 0.94 28.02
N PHE A 210 -9.88 1.08 27.07
CA PHE A 210 -9.55 1.66 25.77
C PHE A 210 -9.01 3.11 25.90
N ARG A 211 -9.45 3.87 26.90
CA ARG A 211 -8.95 5.23 27.19
C ARG A 211 -8.40 5.41 28.61
N GLN A 212 -8.03 4.31 29.27
CA GLN A 212 -7.48 4.31 30.63
C GLN A 212 -8.46 4.88 31.69
N GLU A 213 -9.76 4.73 31.47
CA GLU A 213 -10.86 5.06 32.40
C GLU A 213 -11.29 3.77 33.15
N ILE A 214 -11.72 3.82 34.41
CA ILE A 214 -12.05 2.63 35.26
C ILE A 214 -13.58 2.61 35.57
N PRO A 215 -14.34 1.47 35.61
CA PRO A 215 -14.06 0.08 35.21
C PRO A 215 -14.97 -0.49 34.09
N GLY A 216 -14.51 -1.60 33.48
CA GLY A 216 -15.25 -2.50 32.60
C GLY A 216 -14.25 -3.52 32.05
N TYR A 217 -14.40 -4.82 32.35
CA TYR A 217 -13.40 -5.83 32.01
C TYR A 217 -13.97 -6.83 31.02
N ALA A 218 -13.29 -7.02 29.89
CA ALA A 218 -13.54 -8.21 29.08
C ALA A 218 -13.21 -9.46 29.89
N TYR A 219 -14.04 -10.48 29.73
CA TYR A 219 -13.80 -11.78 30.33
C TYR A 219 -13.09 -12.69 29.32
N ILE A 220 -11.93 -13.20 29.72
CA ILE A 220 -11.19 -14.21 28.94
C ILE A 220 -11.50 -15.56 29.56
N PRO A 221 -12.09 -16.52 28.80
CA PRO A 221 -12.34 -17.86 29.30
C PRO A 221 -11.04 -18.56 29.73
N PRO A 222 -11.08 -19.39 30.79
CA PRO A 222 -9.94 -20.23 31.16
C PRO A 222 -9.51 -21.20 30.06
N ASP A 223 -10.48 -21.70 29.28
CA ASP A 223 -10.23 -22.58 28.15
C ASP A 223 -9.83 -21.76 26.91
N THR A 224 -8.52 -21.68 26.65
CA THR A 224 -7.95 -20.97 25.52
C THR A 224 -8.24 -21.64 24.18
N SER A 225 -8.64 -22.92 24.16
CA SER A 225 -9.03 -23.62 22.92
C SER A 225 -10.29 -23.03 22.28
N LEU A 226 -11.07 -22.26 23.04
CA LEU A 226 -12.24 -21.53 22.56
C LEU A 226 -11.89 -20.35 21.65
N ARG A 227 -10.63 -19.85 21.69
CA ARG A 227 -10.11 -18.74 20.87
C ARG A 227 -11.01 -17.49 20.85
N VAL A 228 -11.67 -17.18 21.97
CA VAL A 228 -12.56 -16.02 22.12
C VAL A 228 -12.30 -15.29 23.43
N PHE A 229 -12.76 -14.04 23.49
CA PHE A 229 -13.02 -13.32 24.74
C PHE A 229 -14.43 -12.72 24.70
N TYR A 230 -14.99 -12.37 25.86
CA TYR A 230 -16.32 -11.78 25.98
C TYR A 230 -16.21 -10.27 26.21
N ALA A 231 -16.99 -9.49 25.45
CA ALA A 231 -16.92 -8.03 25.47
C ALA A 231 -17.27 -7.42 26.84
N ALA A 232 -16.58 -6.35 27.25
CA ALA A 232 -16.80 -5.69 28.55
C ALA A 232 -18.23 -5.16 28.72
N TYR A 233 -18.81 -4.54 27.69
CA TYR A 233 -20.18 -4.02 27.71
C TYR A 233 -21.24 -5.03 27.19
N SER A 234 -20.84 -6.29 26.98
CA SER A 234 -21.73 -7.40 26.68
C SER A 234 -21.05 -8.72 27.06
N ASN A 235 -21.20 -9.10 28.33
CA ASN A 235 -20.55 -10.30 28.88
C ASN A 235 -20.99 -11.63 28.22
N SER A 236 -21.97 -11.61 27.32
CA SER A 236 -22.42 -12.74 26.50
C SER A 236 -21.91 -12.70 25.06
N THR A 237 -21.40 -11.56 24.58
CA THR A 237 -20.89 -11.44 23.21
C THR A 237 -19.44 -11.91 23.15
N ALA A 238 -19.27 -13.16 22.73
CA ALA A 238 -17.96 -13.73 22.40
C ALA A 238 -17.41 -13.17 21.07
N VAL A 239 -16.16 -12.73 21.10
CA VAL A 239 -15.41 -12.15 19.98
C VAL A 239 -14.16 -12.98 19.73
N ALA A 240 -13.91 -13.33 18.46
CA ALA A 240 -12.66 -13.92 17.98
C ALA A 240 -12.00 -12.99 16.95
N PHE A 241 -10.71 -13.20 16.68
CA PHE A 241 -10.00 -12.45 15.64
C PHE A 241 -9.76 -13.25 14.36
N LEU A 242 -9.78 -12.54 13.24
CA LEU A 242 -9.26 -13.06 11.97
C LEU A 242 -7.72 -13.08 12.04
N PRO A 243 -7.06 -14.21 11.72
CA PRO A 243 -5.60 -14.27 11.72
C PRO A 243 -5.00 -13.29 10.69
N PRO A 244 -4.04 -12.42 11.06
CA PRO A 244 -3.38 -11.49 10.13
C PRO A 244 -2.58 -12.18 9.01
N SER A 245 -2.34 -13.47 9.15
CA SER A 245 -1.70 -14.32 8.13
C SER A 245 -2.68 -14.82 7.07
N MET A 246 -3.99 -14.76 7.30
CA MET A 246 -5.04 -15.18 6.35
C MET A 246 -5.91 -14.01 5.87
N PHE A 247 -6.12 -13.02 6.74
CA PHE A 247 -6.82 -11.77 6.49
C PHE A 247 -5.86 -10.63 6.79
N GLY A 248 -4.95 -10.39 5.84
CA GLY A 248 -3.79 -9.55 6.04
C GLY A 248 -4.08 -8.05 5.97
N ASN A 249 -3.09 -7.29 6.42
CA ASN A 249 -2.89 -5.88 6.08
C ASN A 249 -1.67 -5.72 5.15
N THR A 250 -1.41 -4.50 4.64
CA THR A 250 -0.27 -4.26 3.75
C THR A 250 1.05 -4.75 4.35
N TYR A 251 1.29 -4.57 5.66
CA TYR A 251 2.53 -5.03 6.29
C TYR A 251 2.68 -6.55 6.21
N THR A 252 1.65 -7.29 6.64
CA THR A 252 1.65 -8.75 6.63
C THR A 252 1.72 -9.36 5.22
N TYR A 253 1.19 -8.63 4.22
CA TYR A 253 1.20 -9.07 2.82
C TYR A 253 2.51 -8.70 2.09
N VAL A 254 2.97 -7.45 2.20
CA VAL A 254 4.12 -6.92 1.45
C VAL A 254 5.44 -7.22 2.16
N ASN A 255 5.55 -6.82 3.44
CA ASN A 255 6.80 -6.87 4.18
C ASN A 255 7.06 -8.29 4.70
N ALA A 256 6.15 -8.79 5.54
CA ALA A 256 6.37 -10.06 6.25
C ALA A 256 6.07 -11.29 5.40
N ARG A 257 5.19 -11.15 4.39
CA ARG A 257 4.68 -12.26 3.56
C ARG A 257 4.16 -13.41 4.43
N LEU A 258 3.44 -13.09 5.52
CA LEU A 258 3.08 -14.05 6.57
C LEU A 258 2.38 -15.29 6.03
N TRP A 259 1.39 -15.10 5.15
CA TRP A 259 0.64 -16.20 4.53
C TRP A 259 1.56 -17.19 3.82
N GLN A 260 2.58 -16.70 3.12
CA GLN A 260 3.55 -17.53 2.42
C GLN A 260 4.53 -18.21 3.39
N ARG A 261 5.00 -17.47 4.41
CA ARG A 261 5.98 -17.97 5.39
C ARG A 261 5.40 -19.03 6.33
N LEU A 262 4.11 -18.92 6.64
CA LEU A 262 3.39 -19.84 7.52
C LEU A 262 2.54 -20.84 6.74
N ASN A 263 2.62 -20.87 5.41
CA ASN A 263 1.81 -21.75 4.56
C ASN A 263 0.30 -21.65 4.86
N HIS A 264 -0.18 -20.43 5.17
CA HIS A 264 -1.59 -20.16 5.38
C HIS A 264 -2.27 -19.75 4.09
N THR A 265 -3.57 -20.03 4.00
CA THR A 265 -4.40 -19.55 2.90
C THR A 265 -4.65 -18.05 3.03
N LEU A 266 -4.27 -17.28 2.02
CA LEU A 266 -4.63 -15.85 1.96
C LEU A 266 -6.05 -15.70 1.41
N TYR A 267 -6.98 -15.22 2.24
CA TYR A 267 -8.35 -14.90 1.85
C TYR A 267 -8.50 -13.44 1.42
N ALA A 268 -7.95 -12.51 2.20
CA ALA A 268 -8.11 -11.09 1.94
C ALA A 268 -6.92 -10.27 2.41
N VAL A 269 -6.79 -9.06 1.84
CA VAL A 269 -5.90 -8.01 2.36
C VAL A 269 -6.68 -6.71 2.47
N HIS A 270 -6.72 -6.13 3.66
CA HIS A 270 -7.16 -4.75 3.89
C HIS A 270 -5.95 -3.82 3.74
N TRP A 271 -5.97 -2.88 2.79
CA TRP A 271 -4.79 -2.05 2.45
C TRP A 271 -4.52 -0.92 3.45
N VAL A 272 -4.42 -1.27 4.73
CA VAL A 272 -3.92 -0.43 5.84
C VAL A 272 -2.46 -0.78 6.15
N TRP A 273 -1.76 0.02 6.95
CA TRP A 273 -0.31 -0.13 7.21
C TRP A 273 0.63 0.12 6.00
N GLY A 274 0.10 0.41 4.81
CA GLY A 274 0.86 0.74 3.59
C GLY A 274 1.18 2.21 3.36
N GLY A 275 0.79 3.11 4.26
CA GLY A 275 0.93 4.56 4.13
C GLY A 275 -0.36 5.31 4.48
N ARG A 276 -0.26 6.63 4.69
CA ARG A 276 -1.38 7.45 5.20
C ARG A 276 -2.36 7.94 4.13
N THR A 277 -2.15 7.59 2.85
CA THR A 277 -2.91 8.17 1.73
C THR A 277 -3.55 7.11 0.86
N MET A 278 -4.67 7.44 0.22
CA MET A 278 -5.35 6.56 -0.74
C MET A 278 -4.43 6.15 -1.90
N GLU A 279 -3.55 7.05 -2.36
CA GLU A 279 -2.56 6.75 -3.40
C GLU A 279 -1.57 5.67 -2.98
N SER A 280 -1.26 5.56 -1.69
CA SER A 280 -0.40 4.49 -1.19
C SER A 280 -1.12 3.14 -1.31
N LYS A 281 -2.39 3.08 -0.87
CA LYS A 281 -3.24 1.89 -1.01
C LYS A 281 -3.39 1.44 -2.46
N ARG A 282 -3.72 2.38 -3.36
CA ARG A 282 -3.83 2.12 -4.80
C ARG A 282 -2.54 1.59 -5.39
N GLN A 283 -1.40 2.14 -4.99
CA GLN A 283 -0.10 1.66 -5.46
C GLN A 283 0.17 0.23 -4.99
N ASP A 284 -0.08 -0.09 -3.71
CA ASP A 284 0.11 -1.44 -3.19
C ASP A 284 -0.82 -2.46 -3.88
N MET A 285 -2.05 -2.06 -4.20
CA MET A 285 -2.98 -2.85 -5.01
C MET A 285 -2.46 -3.06 -6.44
N ARG A 286 -1.88 -2.04 -7.09
CA ARG A 286 -1.25 -2.17 -8.42
C ARG A 286 -0.04 -3.11 -8.38
N ASP A 287 0.81 -2.99 -7.36
CA ASP A 287 1.95 -3.88 -7.16
C ASP A 287 1.49 -5.35 -7.10
N ALA A 288 0.33 -5.60 -6.48
CA ALA A 288 -0.33 -6.91 -6.45
C ALA A 288 -1.13 -7.29 -7.71
N MET A 289 -1.21 -6.41 -8.72
CA MET A 289 -2.06 -6.51 -9.92
C MET A 289 -3.57 -6.66 -9.60
N LYS A 290 -4.02 -5.96 -8.56
CA LYS A 290 -5.40 -6.02 -8.02
C LYS A 290 -6.14 -4.68 -8.10
N PHE A 291 -5.50 -3.63 -8.59
CA PHE A 291 -6.18 -2.35 -8.84
C PHE A 291 -6.77 -2.33 -10.25
N HIS A 292 -8.00 -1.84 -10.37
CA HIS A 292 -8.64 -1.55 -11.65
C HIS A 292 -8.12 -0.22 -12.19
N ASP A 293 -7.45 -0.30 -13.33
CA ASP A 293 -7.10 0.86 -14.14
C ASP A 293 -7.78 0.74 -15.51
N GLU A 294 -8.13 1.89 -16.10
CA GLU A 294 -8.68 1.98 -17.44
C GLU A 294 -7.71 1.41 -18.49
N PRO A 295 -8.20 0.90 -19.65
CA PRO A 295 -7.36 0.30 -20.68
C PRO A 295 -6.18 1.19 -21.16
N GLU A 296 -6.35 2.51 -21.16
CA GLU A 296 -5.33 3.49 -21.55
C GLU A 296 -4.14 3.49 -20.59
N TYR A 297 -4.33 3.08 -19.33
CA TYR A 297 -3.25 2.95 -18.35
C TYR A 297 -2.15 2.00 -18.85
N TYR A 298 -2.57 0.92 -19.53
CA TYR A 298 -1.73 -0.15 -20.04
C TYR A 298 -1.26 0.08 -21.48
N SER A 299 -2.10 0.68 -22.33
CA SER A 299 -1.88 0.72 -23.78
C SER A 299 -1.30 2.05 -24.30
N SER A 300 -1.62 3.17 -23.67
CA SER A 300 -1.24 4.50 -24.15
C SER A 300 0.21 4.94 -23.88
N PRO A 301 0.88 4.58 -22.77
CA PRO A 301 2.13 5.24 -22.42
C PRO A 301 3.33 4.81 -23.29
N TYR A 302 4.23 5.77 -23.52
CA TYR A 302 5.62 5.51 -23.85
C TYR A 302 6.41 5.38 -22.55
N LEU A 303 7.16 4.29 -22.42
CA LEU A 303 7.76 3.84 -21.17
C LEU A 303 9.27 4.08 -21.18
N LEU A 304 9.78 4.40 -20.00
CA LEU A 304 11.19 4.28 -19.64
C LEU A 304 11.30 3.27 -18.49
N THR A 305 12.22 2.34 -18.60
CA THR A 305 12.56 1.32 -17.58
C THR A 305 14.05 1.43 -17.27
N PHE A 306 14.46 0.97 -16.10
CA PHE A 306 15.87 0.97 -15.72
C PHE A 306 16.16 -0.14 -14.73
N ASP A 307 17.40 -0.59 -14.71
CA ASP A 307 17.90 -1.51 -13.70
C ASP A 307 18.46 -0.73 -12.50
N VAL A 308 18.45 -1.38 -11.35
CA VAL A 308 18.99 -0.84 -10.10
C VAL A 308 19.96 -1.84 -9.52
N ASP A 309 21.21 -1.41 -9.42
CA ASP A 309 22.24 -2.12 -8.70
C ASP A 309 21.94 -2.06 -7.19
N GLN A 310 22.09 -3.20 -6.53
CA GLN A 310 21.82 -3.35 -5.11
C GLN A 310 23.13 -3.40 -4.33
N ILE A 311 23.16 -2.78 -3.15
CA ILE A 311 24.25 -3.02 -2.21
C ILE A 311 24.13 -4.46 -1.71
N PRO A 312 25.20 -5.28 -1.77
CA PRO A 312 25.17 -6.63 -1.22
C PRO A 312 24.79 -6.61 0.26
N MET A 313 23.73 -7.35 0.61
CA MET A 313 23.34 -7.52 2.00
C MET A 313 24.36 -8.39 2.75
N PRO A 314 24.77 -8.01 3.97
CA PRO A 314 25.55 -8.89 4.84
C PRO A 314 24.83 -10.23 5.02
N GLN A 315 25.59 -11.33 4.94
CA GLN A 315 25.00 -12.69 5.00
C GLN A 315 24.26 -12.95 6.31
N ASP A 316 24.73 -12.36 7.41
CA ASP A 316 24.17 -12.51 8.75
C ASP A 316 23.13 -11.43 9.09
N TYR A 317 22.73 -10.55 8.16
CA TYR A 317 21.84 -9.40 8.43
C TYR A 317 20.54 -9.79 9.15
N ASN A 318 19.92 -10.90 8.75
CA ASN A 318 18.68 -11.38 9.36
C ASN A 318 18.85 -11.83 10.83
N SER A 319 20.07 -12.09 11.27
CA SER A 319 20.43 -12.47 12.64
C SER A 319 20.85 -11.29 13.52
N TRP A 320 20.97 -10.08 12.95
CA TRP A 320 21.40 -8.91 13.70
C TRP A 320 20.40 -8.54 14.80
N SER A 321 20.95 -8.18 15.96
CA SER A 321 20.17 -7.70 17.11
C SER A 321 20.21 -6.18 17.29
N ASP A 322 21.19 -5.52 16.68
CA ASP A 322 21.36 -4.06 16.75
C ASP A 322 20.46 -3.36 15.74
N THR A 323 19.40 -2.75 16.24
CA THR A 323 18.42 -2.04 15.44
C THR A 323 19.04 -0.86 14.69
N GLU A 324 19.93 -0.08 15.31
CA GLU A 324 20.49 1.11 14.66
C GLU A 324 21.44 0.73 13.53
N GLU A 325 22.25 -0.32 13.70
CA GLU A 325 23.10 -0.83 12.62
C GLU A 325 22.27 -1.38 11.45
N MET A 326 21.15 -2.05 11.71
CA MET A 326 20.23 -2.47 10.67
C MET A 326 19.61 -1.27 9.92
N ILE A 327 19.24 -0.20 10.64
CA ILE A 327 18.71 1.05 10.07
C ILE A 327 19.77 1.74 9.20
N ARG A 328 21.03 1.80 9.66
CA ARG A 328 22.15 2.38 8.90
C ARG A 328 22.33 1.69 7.56
N PHE A 329 22.37 0.36 7.55
CA PHE A 329 22.45 -0.40 6.31
C PHE A 329 21.24 -0.14 5.41
N HIS A 330 20.02 -0.16 5.97
CA HIS A 330 18.80 0.10 5.21
C HIS A 330 18.81 1.47 4.53
N VAL A 331 19.20 2.53 5.24
CA VAL A 331 19.21 3.89 4.69
C VAL A 331 20.29 4.04 3.63
N THR A 332 21.48 3.44 3.82
CA THR A 332 22.53 3.43 2.80
C THR A 332 22.06 2.70 1.53
N ALA A 333 21.45 1.52 1.67
CA ALA A 333 20.90 0.76 0.54
C ALA A 333 19.72 1.48 -0.13
N ALA A 334 18.84 2.13 0.63
CA ALA A 334 17.73 2.92 0.10
C ALA A 334 18.24 4.13 -0.70
N ASN A 335 19.19 4.89 -0.16
CA ASN A 335 19.79 6.03 -0.85
C ASN A 335 20.51 5.61 -2.13
N HIS A 336 21.23 4.49 -2.12
CA HIS A 336 21.90 3.97 -3.31
C HIS A 336 20.92 3.67 -4.46
N GLN A 337 19.77 3.07 -4.14
CA GLN A 337 18.72 2.80 -5.12
C GLN A 337 18.05 4.10 -5.62
N LEU A 338 17.75 5.03 -4.70
CA LEU A 338 17.15 6.33 -5.03
C LEU A 338 18.08 7.21 -5.88
N GLN A 339 19.39 7.13 -5.66
CA GLN A 339 20.40 7.84 -6.44
C GLN A 339 20.52 7.31 -7.88
N GLN A 340 20.23 6.04 -8.12
CA GLN A 340 20.12 5.51 -9.48
C GLN A 340 18.80 5.94 -10.12
N ALA A 341 17.70 5.86 -9.36
CA ALA A 341 16.38 6.31 -9.79
C ALA A 341 16.36 7.81 -10.15
N TYR A 342 17.16 8.65 -9.48
CA TYR A 342 17.35 10.05 -9.81
C TYR A 342 17.66 10.27 -11.30
N TYR A 343 18.62 9.51 -11.85
CA TYR A 343 18.98 9.62 -13.27
C TYR A 343 17.90 9.07 -14.19
N ALA A 344 17.16 8.04 -13.76
CA ALA A 344 16.03 7.51 -14.50
C ALA A 344 14.84 8.51 -14.55
N PHE A 345 14.55 9.22 -13.45
CA PHE A 345 13.58 10.32 -13.43
C PHE A 345 14.01 11.46 -14.34
N ALA A 346 15.30 11.83 -14.34
CA ALA A 346 15.82 12.85 -15.25
C ALA A 346 15.68 12.41 -16.71
N ALA A 347 16.08 11.18 -17.05
CA ALA A 347 15.93 10.62 -18.39
C ALA A 347 14.45 10.55 -18.83
N ALA A 348 13.55 10.15 -17.94
CA ALA A 348 12.11 10.11 -18.22
C ALA A 348 11.54 11.52 -18.44
N LEU A 349 12.01 12.52 -17.68
CA LEU A 349 11.62 13.92 -17.87
C LEU A 349 12.11 14.43 -19.23
N ILE A 350 13.37 14.20 -19.56
CA ILE A 350 13.97 14.60 -20.85
C ILE A 350 13.22 13.97 -22.03
N ALA A 351 12.88 12.68 -21.90
CA ALA A 351 12.18 11.92 -22.92
C ALA A 351 10.66 12.16 -22.95
N ASN A 352 10.11 12.87 -21.96
CA ASN A 352 8.67 12.97 -21.69
C ASN A 352 7.96 11.61 -21.66
N ARG A 353 8.53 10.66 -20.90
CA ARG A 353 8.05 9.28 -20.80
C ARG A 353 7.54 8.95 -19.41
N THR A 354 6.64 7.97 -19.35
CA THR A 354 6.20 7.36 -18.10
C THR A 354 7.30 6.42 -17.59
N LEU A 355 7.68 6.55 -16.32
CA LEU A 355 8.72 5.75 -15.69
C LEU A 355 8.12 4.49 -15.06
N VAL A 356 8.57 3.31 -15.47
CA VAL A 356 8.28 2.07 -14.74
C VAL A 356 9.29 1.96 -13.60
N ILE A 357 8.80 2.01 -12.36
CA ILE A 357 9.63 1.93 -11.16
C ILE A 357 10.10 0.47 -10.99
N PRO A 358 11.39 0.21 -10.72
CA PRO A 358 11.90 -1.14 -10.54
C PRO A 358 11.51 -1.69 -9.17
N ARG A 359 11.82 -2.98 -8.95
CA ARG A 359 11.74 -3.59 -7.62
C ARG A 359 12.81 -2.99 -6.72
N PHE A 360 12.42 -2.06 -5.86
CA PHE A 360 13.28 -1.62 -4.78
C PHE A 360 13.29 -2.64 -3.64
N LEU A 361 14.44 -2.79 -3.00
CA LEU A 361 14.64 -3.69 -1.86
C LEU A 361 14.74 -2.91 -0.56
N CYS A 362 14.01 -3.39 0.44
CA CYS A 362 13.96 -2.83 1.78
C CYS A 362 14.54 -3.81 2.78
N TYR A 363 15.32 -3.26 3.70
CA TYR A 363 16.00 -3.97 4.79
C TYR A 363 15.47 -3.55 6.15
N CYS A 364 14.58 -2.54 6.17
CA CYS A 364 13.90 -2.08 7.35
C CYS A 364 12.48 -1.67 7.01
N SER A 365 11.55 -2.05 7.88
CA SER A 365 10.17 -1.62 7.74
C SER A 365 10.06 -0.13 8.06
N LYS A 366 9.39 0.62 7.19
CA LYS A 366 8.99 1.99 7.52
C LYS A 366 7.54 2.03 7.99
N ASN A 367 7.28 2.73 9.09
CA ASN A 367 5.93 2.93 9.60
C ASN A 367 5.80 4.18 10.51
N TRP A 368 4.83 4.22 11.42
CA TRP A 368 4.58 5.33 12.37
C TRP A 368 4.65 4.94 13.86
N TYR A 369 5.11 3.71 14.14
CA TYR A 369 5.47 3.13 15.42
C TYR A 369 6.96 2.77 15.43
N GLN A 370 7.49 2.55 16.64
CA GLN A 370 8.86 2.14 16.84
C GLN A 370 9.17 0.82 16.11
N THR A 371 10.39 0.74 15.57
CA THR A 371 10.91 -0.48 14.96
C THR A 371 11.97 -1.12 15.85
N GLN A 372 11.97 -2.44 15.91
CA GLN A 372 12.95 -3.24 16.66
C GLN A 372 13.50 -4.28 15.69
N ARG A 373 14.83 -4.36 15.55
CA ARG A 373 15.50 -5.21 14.54
C ARG A 373 14.84 -5.06 13.16
N CYS A 374 14.52 -3.82 12.81
CA CYS A 374 13.91 -3.42 11.55
C CYS A 374 12.51 -3.97 11.23
N ARG A 375 11.82 -4.48 12.25
CA ARG A 375 10.43 -4.98 12.21
C ARG A 375 9.54 -4.14 13.14
N ILE A 376 8.23 -4.30 13.04
CA ILE A 376 7.25 -3.55 13.85
C ILE A 376 6.71 -4.46 14.96
N ASN A 377 6.59 -3.93 16.18
CA ASN A 377 5.94 -4.61 17.33
C ASN A 377 6.47 -6.04 17.58
N GLU A 378 7.79 -6.22 17.61
CA GLU A 378 8.46 -7.50 17.88
C GLU A 378 8.05 -8.66 16.94
N GLU A 379 7.47 -8.36 15.78
CA GLU A 379 7.24 -9.33 14.73
C GLU A 379 8.57 -10.01 14.34
N THR A 380 8.57 -11.33 14.11
CA THR A 380 9.81 -12.14 13.96
C THR A 380 9.90 -12.93 12.65
N VAL A 381 8.84 -12.98 11.85
CA VAL A 381 8.71 -13.78 10.64
C VAL A 381 9.29 -13.07 9.41
N THR A 382 9.29 -11.73 9.36
CA THR A 382 9.86 -10.96 8.24
C THR A 382 11.32 -11.34 8.00
N VAL A 383 11.67 -11.58 6.74
CA VAL A 383 13.04 -11.85 6.28
C VAL A 383 13.44 -10.76 5.29
N PHE A 384 14.65 -10.25 5.44
CA PHE A 384 15.22 -9.21 4.59
C PHE A 384 16.16 -9.79 3.51
N PRO A 385 16.30 -9.11 2.35
CA PRO A 385 15.44 -8.00 1.92
C PRO A 385 14.04 -8.47 1.55
N PHE A 386 13.07 -7.57 1.64
CA PHE A 386 11.76 -7.71 1.01
C PHE A 386 11.57 -6.62 -0.06
N THR A 387 10.66 -6.82 -1.00
CA THR A 387 10.32 -5.79 -2.00
C THR A 387 9.59 -4.63 -1.33
N CYS A 388 10.16 -3.42 -1.39
CA CYS A 388 9.53 -2.24 -0.82
C CYS A 388 8.18 -1.97 -1.48
N SER A 389 7.17 -1.62 -0.68
CA SER A 389 6.09 -0.79 -1.22
C SER A 389 6.64 0.59 -1.59
N LEU A 390 6.07 1.22 -2.63
CA LEU A 390 6.54 2.51 -3.11
C LEU A 390 6.59 3.56 -1.98
N SER A 391 5.60 3.54 -1.08
CA SER A 391 5.45 4.48 0.04
C SER A 391 6.59 4.41 1.06
N GLN A 392 7.39 3.33 1.05
CA GLN A 392 8.57 3.21 1.91
C GLN A 392 9.69 4.16 1.48
N LEU A 393 9.88 4.34 0.17
CA LEU A 393 10.98 5.14 -0.38
C LEU A 393 10.54 6.44 -1.03
N LEU A 394 9.33 6.48 -1.61
CA LEU A 394 8.80 7.58 -2.41
C LEU A 394 7.38 7.95 -1.96
N ARG A 395 6.97 9.19 -2.20
CA ARG A 395 5.67 9.72 -1.79
C ARG A 395 4.64 9.49 -2.88
N SER A 396 3.88 8.39 -2.78
CA SER A 396 2.85 8.00 -3.76
C SER A 396 1.88 9.12 -4.12
N LYS A 397 1.42 9.93 -3.13
CA LYS A 397 0.54 11.07 -3.38
C LYS A 397 1.14 12.19 -4.24
N ARG A 398 2.46 12.39 -4.20
CA ARG A 398 3.11 13.38 -5.08
C ARG A 398 3.28 12.81 -6.48
N LEU A 399 3.66 11.53 -6.57
CA LEU A 399 3.89 10.86 -7.85
C LEU A 399 2.59 10.56 -8.62
N SER A 400 1.47 10.35 -7.94
CA SER A 400 0.16 10.14 -8.58
C SER A 400 -0.25 11.30 -9.49
N ASN A 401 0.19 12.51 -9.15
CA ASN A 401 -0.11 13.71 -9.92
C ASN A 401 0.89 13.94 -11.06
N GLY A 402 1.89 13.08 -11.24
CA GLY A 402 3.03 13.21 -12.15
C GLY A 402 4.09 14.20 -11.65
N PHE A 403 5.35 13.84 -11.87
CA PHE A 403 6.52 14.63 -11.54
C PHE A 403 6.85 15.61 -12.68
N ALA A 404 7.05 16.89 -12.37
CA ALA A 404 7.40 17.92 -13.33
C ALA A 404 8.27 19.00 -12.67
N LEU A 405 9.00 19.77 -13.48
CA LEU A 405 9.73 20.93 -12.99
C LEU A 405 8.79 22.10 -12.69
N PRO A 406 9.22 23.09 -11.88
CA PRO A 406 8.41 24.26 -11.58
C PRO A 406 8.03 25.05 -12.86
N PRO A 407 6.90 25.77 -12.90
CA PRO A 407 6.44 26.50 -14.10
C PRO A 407 7.43 27.51 -14.67
N LYS A 408 8.38 28.00 -13.86
CA LYS A 408 9.49 28.87 -14.31
C LYS A 408 10.53 28.16 -15.17
N ASN A 409 10.51 26.84 -15.26
CA ASN A 409 11.37 26.08 -16.15
C ASN A 409 10.81 26.10 -17.58
N LEU A 410 11.46 26.84 -18.47
CA LEU A 410 11.05 26.91 -19.88
C LEU A 410 11.66 25.80 -20.75
N GLU A 411 12.70 25.09 -20.27
CA GLU A 411 13.42 24.08 -21.07
C GLU A 411 12.63 22.78 -21.20
N TYR A 412 11.95 22.37 -20.13
CA TYR A 412 11.09 21.18 -20.09
C TYR A 412 9.64 21.52 -19.77
N ALA A 413 9.19 22.71 -20.20
CA ALA A 413 7.81 23.14 -20.02
C ALA A 413 6.84 22.13 -20.63
N GLY A 414 5.84 21.70 -19.85
CA GLY A 414 4.84 20.71 -20.26
C GLY A 414 5.30 19.25 -20.18
N HIS A 415 6.58 18.97 -19.93
CA HIS A 415 7.03 17.60 -19.68
C HIS A 415 6.58 17.11 -18.31
N LYS A 416 6.14 15.86 -18.23
CA LYS A 416 5.58 15.30 -17.01
C LYS A 416 5.82 13.79 -16.92
N VAL A 417 6.49 13.36 -15.85
CA VAL A 417 6.82 11.95 -15.59
C VAL A 417 5.74 11.34 -14.70
N PHE A 418 4.89 10.51 -15.31
CA PHE A 418 4.03 9.59 -14.56
C PHE A 418 4.81 8.32 -14.20
N ILE A 419 4.29 7.55 -13.25
CA ILE A 419 4.91 6.27 -12.85
C ILE A 419 4.02 5.07 -13.18
N ARG A 420 4.65 3.90 -13.28
CA ARG A 420 4.04 2.57 -13.24
C ARG A 420 4.75 1.70 -12.20
N GLU A 421 4.01 0.75 -11.63
CA GLU A 421 4.48 -0.26 -10.69
C GLU A 421 5.54 -1.19 -11.31
N TYR A 422 6.35 -1.83 -10.45
CA TYR A 422 7.38 -2.77 -10.90
C TYR A 422 6.82 -4.01 -11.61
N SER A 423 5.57 -4.35 -11.32
CA SER A 423 4.86 -5.48 -11.92
C SER A 423 4.15 -5.11 -13.22
N PHE A 424 4.24 -3.86 -13.69
CA PHE A 424 3.47 -3.36 -14.83
C PHE A 424 3.70 -4.19 -16.11
N LEU A 425 4.96 -4.46 -16.47
CA LEU A 425 5.27 -5.23 -17.67
C LEU A 425 4.96 -6.72 -17.54
N GLU A 426 4.77 -7.22 -16.32
CA GLU A 426 4.32 -8.58 -16.02
C GLU A 426 2.79 -8.68 -16.07
N ASN A 427 2.09 -7.54 -16.01
CA ASN A 427 0.63 -7.49 -16.04
C ASN A 427 0.11 -7.98 -17.41
N PRO A 428 -0.82 -8.96 -17.43
CA PRO A 428 -1.39 -9.48 -18.68
C PRO A 428 -2.23 -8.44 -19.44
N LYS A 429 -2.70 -7.38 -18.78
CA LYS A 429 -3.42 -6.27 -19.42
C LYS A 429 -2.50 -5.39 -20.30
N VAL A 430 -1.18 -5.48 -20.16
CA VAL A 430 -0.23 -4.77 -21.05
C VAL A 430 -0.08 -5.51 -22.38
N PRO A 431 -0.42 -4.89 -23.52
CA PRO A 431 -0.31 -5.53 -24.84
C PRO A 431 1.11 -5.97 -25.19
N ASP A 432 1.26 -7.14 -25.80
CA ASP A 432 2.56 -7.69 -26.21
C ASP A 432 3.28 -6.81 -27.24
N LEU A 433 2.54 -6.09 -28.07
CA LEU A 433 3.11 -5.11 -29.02
C LEU A 433 3.90 -4.00 -28.31
N ILE A 434 3.50 -3.62 -27.10
CA ILE A 434 4.25 -2.66 -26.28
C ILE A 434 5.51 -3.32 -25.73
N LYS A 435 5.37 -4.54 -25.18
CA LYS A 435 6.47 -5.29 -24.56
C LYS A 435 7.60 -5.59 -25.54
N THR A 436 7.27 -5.82 -26.81
CA THR A 436 8.23 -6.16 -27.89
C THR A 436 8.85 -4.95 -28.57
N SER A 437 8.21 -3.77 -28.52
CA SER A 437 8.78 -2.53 -29.05
C SER A 437 9.80 -1.91 -28.06
N PHE A 438 11.01 -2.46 -28.07
CA PHE A 438 12.03 -2.23 -27.05
C PHE A 438 13.32 -1.62 -27.62
N LEU A 439 13.86 -0.61 -26.93
CA LEU A 439 15.17 0.00 -27.18
C LEU A 439 16.01 -0.02 -25.90
N GLU A 440 17.10 -0.76 -25.89
CA GLU A 440 18.09 -0.79 -24.83
C GLU A 440 19.23 0.19 -25.14
N ILE A 441 19.50 1.13 -24.22
CA ILE A 441 20.58 2.11 -24.36
C ILE A 441 21.68 1.77 -23.35
N VAL A 442 22.82 1.27 -23.84
CA VAL A 442 23.97 0.92 -23.01
C VAL A 442 25.11 1.93 -23.16
N PRO A 443 25.75 2.35 -22.08
CA PRO A 443 26.94 3.18 -22.15
C PRO A 443 28.14 2.35 -22.62
N SER A 444 29.01 2.95 -23.43
CA SER A 444 30.32 2.39 -23.77
C SER A 444 31.22 2.28 -22.54
N ASP A 445 32.07 1.27 -22.52
CA ASP A 445 33.14 1.12 -21.51
C ASP A 445 34.35 2.01 -21.79
N SER A 446 34.55 2.41 -23.05
CA SER A 446 35.57 3.39 -23.41
C SER A 446 35.24 4.75 -22.77
N PRO A 447 36.23 5.41 -22.13
CA PRO A 447 36.04 6.74 -21.57
C PRO A 447 35.65 7.74 -22.66
N ARG A 448 34.81 8.70 -22.29
CA ARG A 448 34.36 9.76 -23.19
C ARG A 448 35.49 10.75 -23.46
N ASN A 449 35.72 11.07 -24.74
CA ASN A 449 36.56 12.20 -25.12
C ASN A 449 35.90 13.53 -24.71
N HIS A 450 36.67 14.44 -24.11
CA HIS A 450 36.15 15.72 -23.62
C HIS A 450 35.64 16.59 -24.80
N GLY A 451 34.37 17.00 -24.74
CA GLY A 451 33.76 17.91 -25.72
C GLY A 451 32.31 17.57 -26.06
N PRO A 452 31.57 18.51 -26.68
CA PRO A 452 30.25 18.24 -27.23
C PRO A 452 30.35 17.27 -28.41
N LEU A 453 29.51 16.25 -28.42
CA LEU A 453 29.47 15.27 -29.50
C LEU A 453 28.51 15.73 -30.60
N GLN A 454 28.89 15.52 -31.86
CA GLN A 454 27.98 15.73 -32.99
C GLN A 454 26.91 14.61 -33.01
N PRO A 455 25.72 14.86 -33.59
CA PRO A 455 24.64 13.89 -33.56
C PRO A 455 25.03 12.50 -34.09
N ASP A 456 25.80 12.43 -35.18
CA ASP A 456 26.33 11.20 -35.78
C ASP A 456 27.29 10.42 -34.87
N GLN A 457 27.86 11.05 -33.85
CA GLN A 457 28.78 10.45 -32.86
C GLN A 457 28.06 9.91 -31.61
N LEU A 458 26.75 10.13 -31.48
CA LEU A 458 26.00 9.76 -30.28
C LEU A 458 25.61 8.27 -30.22
N VAL A 459 25.62 7.57 -31.36
CA VAL A 459 25.37 6.13 -31.45
C VAL A 459 26.63 5.46 -31.98
N LEU A 460 27.34 4.76 -31.10
CA LEU A 460 28.63 4.10 -31.40
C LEU A 460 28.43 2.76 -32.10
N SER A 461 27.37 2.04 -31.73
CA SER A 461 26.96 0.81 -32.40
C SER A 461 25.47 0.55 -32.20
N GLU A 462 24.90 -0.24 -33.10
CA GLU A 462 23.51 -0.69 -33.06
C GLU A 462 23.45 -2.19 -33.39
N GLY A 463 22.61 -2.92 -32.67
CA GLY A 463 22.42 -4.35 -32.86
C GLY A 463 21.11 -4.86 -32.24
N PRO A 464 20.86 -6.17 -32.29
CA PRO A 464 19.72 -6.76 -31.60
C PRO A 464 19.89 -6.63 -30.07
N ALA A 465 18.78 -6.41 -29.35
CA ALA A 465 18.84 -6.44 -27.89
C ALA A 465 19.07 -7.85 -27.35
N THR A 466 19.68 -7.95 -26.17
CA THR A 466 20.03 -9.23 -25.52
C THR A 466 18.82 -10.11 -25.19
N ARG A 467 17.63 -9.51 -25.09
CA ARG A 467 16.36 -10.19 -24.79
C ARG A 467 15.74 -10.92 -25.99
N GLY A 468 16.34 -10.85 -27.18
CA GLY A 468 15.86 -11.53 -28.39
C GLY A 468 14.81 -10.75 -29.21
N TYR A 469 14.38 -9.58 -28.74
CA TYR A 469 13.50 -8.65 -29.46
C TYR A 469 13.92 -7.21 -29.20
N GLY A 470 13.58 -6.30 -30.12
CA GLY A 470 13.97 -4.90 -30.03
C GLY A 470 15.44 -4.67 -30.42
N ARG A 471 15.94 -3.47 -30.09
CA ARG A 471 17.28 -3.00 -30.49
C ARG A 471 18.10 -2.62 -29.27
N ARG A 472 19.40 -2.86 -29.34
CA ARG A 472 20.40 -2.32 -28.41
C ARG A 472 21.26 -1.32 -29.15
N ILE A 473 21.48 -0.17 -28.52
CA ILE A 473 22.44 0.83 -28.98
C ILE A 473 23.50 1.08 -27.92
N THR A 474 24.74 1.22 -28.36
CA THR A 474 25.83 1.69 -27.51
C THR A 474 26.01 3.18 -27.71
N VAL A 475 26.01 3.94 -26.62
CA VAL A 475 26.21 5.40 -26.61
C VAL A 475 27.47 5.76 -25.84
N PRO A 476 28.08 6.93 -26.08
CA PRO A 476 29.12 7.44 -25.21
C PRO A 476 28.60 7.59 -23.77
N PRO A 477 29.39 7.28 -22.73
CA PRO A 477 28.94 7.43 -21.35
C PRO A 477 28.70 8.91 -21.02
N GLN A 478 27.86 9.17 -20.02
CA GLN A 478 27.60 10.52 -19.48
C GLN A 478 27.08 11.50 -20.54
N LEU A 479 26.05 11.12 -21.29
CA LEU A 479 25.32 12.02 -22.18
C LEU A 479 24.76 13.19 -21.38
N SER A 480 24.79 14.39 -21.93
CA SER A 480 23.97 15.50 -21.45
C SER A 480 22.49 15.26 -21.79
N ASP A 481 21.60 16.02 -21.15
CA ASP A 481 20.18 16.03 -21.46
C ASP A 481 19.88 16.28 -22.95
N ARG A 482 20.59 17.21 -23.59
CA ARG A 482 20.46 17.50 -25.03
C ARG A 482 20.91 16.34 -25.91
N GLU A 483 22.00 15.67 -25.53
CA GLU A 483 22.53 14.52 -26.26
C GLU A 483 21.62 13.30 -26.12
N LEU A 484 21.10 13.02 -24.91
CA LEU A 484 20.12 11.96 -24.70
C LEU A 484 18.85 12.21 -25.52
N TRP A 485 18.36 13.45 -25.52
CA TRP A 485 17.21 13.82 -26.35
C TRP A 485 17.50 13.57 -27.83
N ALA A 486 18.67 13.99 -28.35
CA ALA A 486 19.07 13.76 -29.73
C ALA A 486 19.19 12.26 -30.09
N VAL A 487 19.67 11.41 -29.18
CA VAL A 487 19.66 9.95 -29.34
C VAL A 487 18.22 9.44 -29.48
N LEU A 488 17.32 9.86 -28.59
CA LEU A 488 15.94 9.38 -28.57
C LEU A 488 15.12 9.83 -29.79
N GLN A 489 15.43 10.98 -30.38
CA GLN A 489 14.80 11.45 -31.62
C GLN A 489 15.06 10.51 -32.82
N ARG A 490 16.10 9.67 -32.77
CA ARG A 490 16.36 8.65 -33.80
C ARG A 490 15.44 7.43 -33.67
N TYR A 491 14.79 7.26 -32.52
CA TYR A 491 13.95 6.10 -32.21
C TYR A 491 12.55 6.50 -31.70
N PRO A 492 11.80 7.34 -32.44
CA PRO A 492 10.55 7.92 -31.96
C PRO A 492 9.45 6.86 -31.73
N ARG A 493 9.55 5.71 -32.41
CA ARG A 493 8.59 4.61 -32.31
C ARG A 493 8.86 3.64 -31.16
N ALA A 494 10.00 3.74 -30.47
CA ALA A 494 10.32 2.83 -29.38
C ALA A 494 9.35 3.02 -28.22
N ARG A 495 8.41 2.10 -28.03
CA ARG A 495 7.45 2.11 -26.92
C ARG A 495 8.11 1.97 -25.56
N ILE A 496 9.16 1.15 -25.44
CA ILE A 496 9.96 0.99 -24.23
C ILE A 496 11.39 1.42 -24.51
N VAL A 497 11.89 2.34 -23.69
CA VAL A 497 13.32 2.64 -23.58
C VAL A 497 13.82 2.02 -22.28
N HIS A 498 14.92 1.29 -22.34
CA HIS A 498 15.52 0.64 -21.19
C HIS A 498 16.95 1.12 -20.96
N LEU A 499 17.23 1.50 -19.72
CA LEU A 499 18.55 1.98 -19.27
C LEU A 499 19.11 0.98 -18.23
N PRO A 500 19.99 0.04 -18.62
CA PRO A 500 20.61 -0.88 -17.67
C PRO A 500 21.50 -0.18 -16.64
N SER A 501 22.02 1.01 -16.95
CA SER A 501 22.86 1.79 -16.03
C SER A 501 22.59 3.29 -16.19
N PRO A 502 21.48 3.82 -15.64
CA PRO A 502 21.08 5.20 -15.86
C PRO A 502 22.15 6.21 -15.38
N THR A 503 22.87 5.88 -14.31
CA THR A 503 23.99 6.66 -13.75
C THR A 503 25.19 6.79 -14.70
N ARG A 504 25.44 5.77 -15.53
CA ARG A 504 26.52 5.78 -16.54
C ARG A 504 26.07 6.40 -17.86
N VAL A 505 24.78 6.33 -18.18
CA VAL A 505 24.22 6.87 -19.43
C VAL A 505 24.06 8.39 -19.36
N LEU A 506 23.55 8.95 -18.26
CA LEU A 506 23.19 10.36 -18.17
C LEU A 506 24.09 11.11 -17.17
N SER A 507 24.65 12.24 -17.60
CA SER A 507 25.42 13.16 -16.74
C SER A 507 24.54 14.13 -15.95
N GLY A 508 23.38 14.50 -16.51
CA GLY A 508 22.44 15.46 -15.91
C GLY A 508 21.99 16.51 -16.92
N PHE A 509 21.62 17.69 -16.42
CA PHE A 509 21.13 18.80 -17.25
C PHE A 509 22.25 19.76 -17.63
N SER A 510 22.29 20.17 -18.90
CA SER A 510 23.28 21.13 -19.41
C SER A 510 23.16 22.51 -18.74
N ARG A 511 21.94 22.91 -18.34
CA ARG A 511 21.68 24.16 -17.64
C ARG A 511 21.67 23.95 -16.12
N ILE A 512 22.54 24.68 -15.43
CA ILE A 512 22.67 24.64 -13.97
C ILE A 512 21.34 24.97 -13.27
N SER A 513 20.59 25.96 -13.78
CA SER A 513 19.30 26.36 -13.21
C SER A 513 18.22 25.28 -13.34
N THR A 514 18.16 24.58 -14.47
CA THR A 514 17.29 23.41 -14.66
C THR A 514 17.67 22.30 -13.70
N TRP A 515 18.97 22.04 -13.57
CA TRP A 515 19.48 20.99 -12.68
C TRP A 515 19.12 21.25 -11.21
N GLY A 516 19.33 22.48 -10.72
CA GLY A 516 18.94 22.84 -9.35
C GLY A 516 17.43 22.71 -9.09
N GLN A 517 16.60 23.06 -10.08
CA GLN A 517 15.15 22.86 -9.98
C GLN A 517 14.76 21.37 -9.95
N PHE A 518 15.44 20.54 -10.73
CA PHE A 518 15.23 19.09 -10.70
C PHE A 518 15.62 18.50 -9.34
N ASP A 519 16.77 18.90 -8.79
CA ASP A 519 17.23 18.50 -7.46
C ASP A 519 16.20 18.82 -6.37
N ASP A 520 15.66 20.04 -6.39
CA ASP A 520 14.64 20.48 -5.44
C ASP A 520 13.35 19.65 -5.55
N GLU A 521 12.87 19.39 -6.78
CA GLU A 521 11.63 18.65 -6.99
C GLU A 521 11.78 17.15 -6.69
N ILE A 522 12.90 16.53 -7.09
CA ILE A 522 13.09 15.09 -6.88
C ILE A 522 13.23 14.78 -5.38
N GLN A 523 13.90 15.65 -4.61
CA GLN A 523 13.99 15.42 -3.17
C GLN A 523 12.63 15.55 -2.46
N LYS A 524 11.70 16.34 -2.99
CA LYS A 524 10.33 16.46 -2.44
C LYS A 524 9.48 15.20 -2.64
N VAL A 525 9.80 14.37 -3.64
CA VAL A 525 9.11 13.09 -3.87
C VAL A 525 9.69 11.95 -3.06
N VAL A 526 10.91 12.07 -2.56
CA VAL A 526 11.50 11.10 -1.65
C VAL A 526 10.78 11.12 -0.31
N ALA A 527 10.60 9.94 0.27
CA ALA A 527 10.02 9.79 1.59
C ALA A 527 11.12 9.80 2.68
N TYR A 528 10.77 10.07 3.92
CA TYR A 528 11.65 9.82 5.05
C TYR A 528 11.49 8.38 5.55
N TRP A 529 12.50 7.85 6.23
CA TRP A 529 12.40 6.60 6.99
C TRP A 529 12.06 6.89 8.46
N CYS A 530 11.28 6.01 9.08
CA CYS A 530 10.85 6.07 10.48
C CYS A 530 10.39 4.64 10.92
N CYS A 531 10.50 4.25 12.20
CA CYS A 531 10.82 5.08 13.36
C CYS A 531 11.78 4.39 14.34
N ARG A 532 12.76 5.14 14.84
CA ARG A 532 13.63 4.72 15.95
C ARG A 532 12.85 4.54 17.25
N THR A 533 13.37 3.72 18.15
CA THR A 533 12.79 3.57 19.50
C THR A 533 13.15 4.79 20.36
N PRO A 534 12.28 5.23 21.29
CA PRO A 534 12.61 6.31 22.21
C PRO A 534 13.87 6.08 23.07
N PRO A 535 14.17 4.85 23.56
CA PRO A 535 15.45 4.56 24.21
C PRO A 535 16.67 4.83 23.32
N ASP A 536 16.68 4.35 22.06
CA ASP A 536 17.81 4.55 21.14
C ASP A 536 18.01 6.03 20.82
N MET A 537 16.90 6.76 20.60
CA MET A 537 16.90 8.21 20.39
C MET A 537 17.58 8.96 21.53
N ARG A 538 17.27 8.62 22.79
CA ARG A 538 17.89 9.24 23.97
C ARG A 538 19.35 8.85 24.12
N ALA A 539 19.66 7.56 23.99
CA ALA A 539 21.01 7.04 24.20
C ALA A 539 22.02 7.57 23.18
N MET A 540 21.60 7.75 21.93
CA MET A 540 22.48 8.13 20.83
C MET A 540 22.28 9.59 20.36
N ASN A 541 21.44 10.37 21.04
CA ASN A 541 21.05 11.74 20.65
C ASN A 541 20.54 11.82 19.20
N LEU A 542 19.57 10.94 18.87
CA LEU A 542 19.01 10.78 17.54
C LEU A 542 17.53 11.20 17.49
N THR A 543 17.04 11.58 16.29
CA THR A 543 15.62 11.83 16.03
C THR A 543 14.91 10.59 15.46
N ASP A 544 13.58 10.59 15.52
CA ASP A 544 12.71 9.52 15.04
C ASP A 544 12.77 9.34 13.52
N LYS A 545 12.94 10.45 12.79
CA LYS A 545 12.92 10.51 11.32
C LYS A 545 14.32 10.58 10.72
N ILE A 546 14.44 9.96 9.55
CA ILE A 546 15.68 9.99 8.75
C ILE A 546 15.32 10.41 7.33
N GLN A 547 15.96 11.48 6.84
CA GLN A 547 15.80 11.87 5.44
C GLN A 547 16.49 10.84 4.53
N LEU A 548 15.73 10.21 3.64
CA LEU A 548 16.30 9.49 2.49
C LEU A 548 16.69 10.50 1.40
N VAL A 549 17.69 10.17 0.61
CA VAL A 549 18.35 11.09 -0.32
C VAL A 549 18.36 10.47 -1.72
N ALA A 550 17.73 11.13 -2.68
CA ALA A 550 17.84 10.76 -4.09
C ALA A 550 19.01 11.45 -4.80
N LEU A 551 19.52 12.56 -4.25
CA LEU A 551 20.59 13.30 -4.91
C LEU A 551 21.90 12.49 -4.90
N PRO A 552 22.66 12.49 -6.01
CA PRO A 552 23.96 11.82 -6.05
C PRO A 552 24.99 12.49 -5.12
N PRO A 553 26.09 11.80 -4.75
CA PRO A 553 27.03 12.27 -3.73
C PRO A 553 27.65 13.65 -3.91
N ASN A 554 27.85 14.04 -5.16
CA ASN A 554 28.37 15.36 -5.51
C ASN A 554 27.33 16.49 -5.39
N ARG A 555 26.05 16.18 -5.13
CA ARG A 555 24.95 17.16 -5.13
C ARG A 555 24.19 17.28 -3.81
N TYR A 556 24.22 16.25 -2.94
CA TYR A 556 23.40 16.28 -1.71
C TYR A 556 23.95 17.14 -0.57
N ARG A 557 25.20 17.65 -0.67
CA ARG A 557 25.88 18.35 0.44
C ARG A 557 25.14 19.61 0.95
N ASN A 558 24.27 20.19 0.13
CA ASN A 558 23.51 21.41 0.45
C ASN A 558 22.00 21.16 0.63
N LEU A 559 21.58 19.90 0.86
CA LEU A 559 20.17 19.62 1.08
C LEU A 559 19.67 20.36 2.33
N PRO A 560 18.55 21.10 2.25
CA PRO A 560 18.00 21.77 3.40
C PRO A 560 17.57 20.74 4.44
N GLU A 561 17.94 21.00 5.70
CA GLU A 561 17.57 20.14 6.81
C GLU A 561 16.04 20.09 6.97
N ILE A 562 15.47 18.89 6.93
CA ILE A 562 14.16 18.58 7.48
C ILE A 562 14.19 18.77 9.01
N LYS A 563 13.33 19.66 9.51
CA LYS A 563 13.15 19.89 10.95
C LYS A 563 12.90 18.56 11.70
N ASN A 564 13.61 18.34 12.79
CA ASN A 564 13.53 17.14 13.64
C ASN A 564 13.81 15.85 12.85
N SER A 565 14.86 15.82 12.04
CA SER A 565 15.30 14.63 11.32
C SER A 565 16.81 14.50 11.33
N ASN A 566 17.29 13.26 11.39
CA ASN A 566 18.70 12.94 11.33
C ASN A 566 19.14 12.72 9.88
N TYR A 567 20.42 12.99 9.65
CA TYR A 567 21.07 12.82 8.36
C TYR A 567 22.12 11.72 8.44
N LEU A 568 21.69 10.47 8.22
CA LEU A 568 22.63 9.34 8.22
C LEU A 568 23.69 9.43 7.12
N HIS A 569 23.47 10.22 6.06
CA HIS A 569 24.53 10.51 5.08
C HIS A 569 25.72 11.27 5.67
N GLN A 570 25.60 11.82 6.88
CA GLN A 570 26.67 12.52 7.62
C GLN A 570 27.37 11.60 8.64
N LEU A 571 26.81 10.43 8.95
CA LEU A 571 27.32 9.53 9.99
C LEU A 571 28.33 8.48 9.47
N GLY A 572 28.67 8.54 8.17
CA GLY A 572 29.66 7.66 7.54
C GLY A 572 29.13 6.25 7.22
N PRO A 573 29.86 5.47 6.39
CA PRO A 573 29.49 4.11 6.05
C PRO A 573 29.53 3.18 7.26
N PHE A 574 28.78 2.08 7.17
CA PHE A 574 28.79 0.96 8.12
C PHE A 574 30.24 0.49 8.39
N THR A 575 30.75 0.70 9.60
CA THR A 575 32.01 0.09 10.06
C THR A 575 31.69 -0.85 11.20
N ARG A 576 31.41 -2.11 10.90
CA ARG A 576 31.52 -3.15 11.92
C ARG A 576 33.01 -3.36 12.22
N PRO A 577 33.42 -3.39 13.50
CA PRO A 577 34.67 -4.05 13.84
C PRO A 577 34.62 -5.48 13.30
N GLN A 578 35.68 -5.91 12.60
CA GLN A 578 35.86 -7.30 12.18
C GLN A 578 35.96 -8.22 13.39
#